data_AF-A0A5C9B8B5-F1
#
_entry.id   AF-A0A5C9B8B5-F1
#
_cell.length_a   1.000
_cell.length_b   1.000
_cell.length_c   1.000
_cell.angle_alpha   90.00
_cell.angle_beta   90.00
_cell.angle_gamma   90.00
#
_symmetry.space_group_name_H-M   'P 1'
#
loop_
_entity.id
_entity.type
_entity.pdbx_description
1 polymer ?
#
loop_
_entity_poly.entity_id
_entity_poly.type
_entity_poly.pdbx_seq_one_letter_code
_entity_poly.pdbx_strand_id
1 'polypeptide(L)' 'MSNIEKLLVANRSEIAIRVFRSAYELGIRTVAIYTHEDRFALHRFKADEAYQIGRKGEPIKSYLDIDAIID' A
#
# COMPACT_ATOMS: atom_id res chain seq x y z
N MET A 1 -13.30 3.69 19.71
CA MET A 1 -12.42 3.74 18.52
C MET A 1 -13.30 4.04 17.32
N SER A 2 -12.89 4.94 16.43
CA SER A 2 -13.57 5.12 15.13
C SER A 2 -13.58 3.79 14.38
N ASN A 3 -14.67 3.45 13.71
CA ASN A 3 -14.78 2.19 12.96
C ASN A 3 -13.93 2.29 11.68
N ILE A 4 -12.75 1.68 11.68
CA ILE A 4 -11.88 1.61 10.50
C ILE A 4 -12.24 0.33 9.75
N GLU A 5 -12.87 0.46 8.58
CA GLU A 5 -13.31 -0.69 7.78
C GLU A 5 -12.33 -1.04 6.66
N LYS A 6 -11.52 -0.07 6.23
CA LYS A 6 -10.50 -0.21 5.19
C LYS A 6 -9.29 0.67 5.52
N LEU A 7 -8.09 0.15 5.28
CA LEU A 7 -6.80 0.78 5.58
C LEU A 7 -5.87 0.72 4.36
N LEU A 8 -5.44 1.88 3.89
CA LEU A 8 -4.34 2.00 2.92
C LEU A 8 -3.01 2.12 3.66
N VAL A 9 -1.98 1.43 3.18
CA VAL A 9 -0.61 1.58 3.72
C VAL A 9 0.25 2.32 2.71
N ALA A 10 0.57 3.58 3.03
CA ALA A 10 1.45 4.45 2.25
C ALA A 10 2.93 4.08 2.43
N ASN A 11 3.28 2.82 2.12
CA ASN A 11 4.62 2.28 2.28
C ASN A 11 4.81 1.04 1.38
N ARG A 12 5.99 0.41 1.45
CA ARG A 12 6.37 -0.76 0.64
C ARG A 12 7.05 -1.84 1.47
N SER A 13 7.24 -3.01 0.86
CA SER A 13 8.06 -4.10 1.40
C SER A 13 7.59 -4.60 2.78
N GLU A 14 8.51 -4.95 3.67
CA GLU A 14 8.23 -5.64 4.93
C GLU A 14 7.26 -4.88 5.84
N ILE A 15 7.44 -3.56 6.01
CA ILE A 15 6.59 -2.78 6.92
C ILE A 15 5.15 -2.71 6.42
N ALA A 16 4.93 -2.65 5.10
CA ALA A 16 3.58 -2.72 4.54
C ALA A 16 2.92 -4.07 4.87
N ILE A 17 3.64 -5.18 4.70
CA ILE A 17 3.17 -6.53 5.06
C ILE A 17 2.89 -6.64 6.57
N ARG A 18 3.74 -6.04 7.42
CA ARG A 18 3.56 -6.04 8.87
C ARG A 18 2.27 -5.33 9.27
N VAL A 19 1.93 -4.22 8.62
CA VAL A 19 0.69 -3.49 8.87
C VAL A 19 -0.52 -4.26 8.35
N PHE A 20 -0.44 -4.83 7.14
CA PHE A 20 -1.52 -5.64 6.57
C PHE A 20 -1.89 -6.83 7.46
N ARG A 21 -0.91 -7.50 8.06
CA ARG A 21 -1.17 -8.60 9.02
C ARG A 21 -1.99 -8.15 10.22
N SER A 22 -1.64 -7.01 10.82
CA SER A 22 -2.42 -6.49 11.96
C SER A 22 -3.79 -5.98 11.53
N ALA A 23 -3.93 -5.37 10.36
CA ALA A 23 -5.24 -4.98 9.83
C ALA A 23 -6.13 -6.22 9.60
N TYR A 24 -5.58 -7.29 9.03
CA TYR A 24 -6.26 -8.56 8.83
C TYR A 24 -6.72 -9.19 10.16
N GLU A 25 -5.85 -9.22 11.18
CA GLU A 25 -6.20 -9.69 12.55
C GLU A 25 -7.36 -8.91 13.18
N LEU A 26 -7.52 -7.63 12.79
CA LEU A 26 -8.59 -6.75 13.24
C LEU A 26 -9.83 -6.77 12.34
N GLY A 27 -9.84 -7.59 11.28
CA GLY A 27 -10.96 -7.65 10.31
C GLY A 27 -11.06 -6.43 9.39
N ILE A 28 -9.98 -5.68 9.20
CA ILE A 28 -9.91 -4.46 8.40
C ILE A 28 -9.40 -4.80 6.99
N ARG A 29 -10.10 -4.34 5.95
CA ARG A 29 -9.66 -4.51 4.55
C ARG A 29 -8.42 -3.68 4.26
N THR A 30 -7.54 -4.17 3.41
CA THR A 30 -6.22 -3.60 3.18
C THR A 30 -6.00 -3.15 1.74
N VAL A 31 -5.35 -2.00 1.57
CA VAL A 31 -4.98 -1.45 0.26
C VAL A 31 -3.47 -1.20 0.22
N ALA A 32 -2.80 -1.75 -0.79
CA ALA A 32 -1.41 -1.49 -1.10
C ALA A 32 -1.25 -0.47 -2.24
N ILE A 33 -0.21 0.34 -2.15
CA ILE A 33 0.32 1.13 -3.27
C ILE A 33 1.63 0.49 -3.75
N TYR A 34 1.91 0.57 -5.04
CA TYR A 34 3.18 0.10 -5.59
C TYR A 34 3.60 0.90 -6.82
N THR A 35 4.90 0.97 -7.09
CA THR A 35 5.43 1.60 -8.32
C THR A 35 5.59 0.56 -9.42
N HIS A 36 5.81 0.99 -10.67
CA HIS A 36 6.08 0.06 -11.76
C HIS A 36 7.28 -0.87 -11.46
N GLU A 37 8.29 -0.35 -10.78
CA GLU A 37 9.49 -1.09 -10.36
C GLU A 37 9.16 -2.13 -9.28
N ASP A 38 8.19 -1.83 -8.41
CA ASP A 38 7.70 -2.73 -7.35
C ASP A 38 6.54 -3.63 -7.79
N ARG A 39 6.24 -3.75 -9.08
CA ARG A 39 5.11 -4.57 -9.59
C ARG A 39 5.14 -6.05 -9.19
N PHE A 40 6.30 -6.55 -8.78
CA PHE A 40 6.49 -7.91 -8.27
C PHE A 40 6.86 -7.95 -6.78
N ALA A 41 6.83 -6.82 -6.08
CA ALA A 41 7.10 -6.76 -4.66
C ALA A 41 6.03 -7.53 -3.87
N LEU A 42 6.46 -8.25 -2.84
CA LEU A 42 5.57 -9.13 -2.07
C LEU A 42 4.40 -8.39 -1.43
N HIS A 43 4.58 -7.15 -0.97
CA HIS A 43 3.54 -6.40 -0.27
C HIS A 43 2.31 -6.15 -1.14
N ARG A 44 2.49 -5.97 -2.45
CA ARG A 44 1.41 -5.83 -3.44
C ARG A 44 0.44 -7.01 -3.37
N PHE A 45 0.94 -8.23 -3.20
CA PHE A 45 0.14 -9.46 -3.19
C PHE A 45 -0.35 -9.85 -1.79
N LYS A 46 -0.05 -9.03 -0.76
CA LYS A 46 -0.47 -9.29 0.62
C LYS A 46 -1.62 -8.40 1.09
N ALA A 47 -2.01 -7.42 0.27
CA ALA A 47 -3.21 -6.61 0.49
C ALA A 47 -4.40 -7.18 -0.30
N ASP A 48 -5.61 -6.83 0.11
CA ASP A 48 -6.86 -7.18 -0.58
C ASP A 48 -6.98 -6.46 -1.93
N GLU A 49 -6.55 -5.20 -1.97
CA GLU A 49 -6.50 -4.36 -3.16
C GLU A 49 -5.09 -3.77 -3.35
N ALA A 50 -4.67 -3.55 -4.59
CA ALA A 50 -3.39 -2.93 -4.88
C ALA A 50 -3.43 -2.03 -6.11
N TYR A 51 -2.94 -0.79 -5.96
CA TYR A 51 -2.96 0.22 -7.02
C TYR A 51 -1.54 0.68 -7.37
N GLN A 52 -1.29 0.81 -8.67
CA GLN A 52 -0.01 1.34 -9.13
C GLN A 52 -0.04 2.86 -9.02
N ILE A 53 0.99 3.45 -8.43
CA ILE A 53 1.16 4.91 -8.31
C ILE A 53 2.40 5.40 -9.05
N GLY A 54 2.36 6.69 -9.41
CA GLY A 54 3.47 7.43 -9.98
C GLY A 54 3.92 6.96 -11.37
N ARG A 55 5.11 7.43 -11.77
CA ARG A 55 5.66 7.25 -13.12
C ARG A 55 6.81 6.25 -13.11
N LYS A 56 6.89 5.45 -14.17
CA LYS A 56 7.99 4.51 -14.40
C LYS A 56 9.33 5.25 -14.38
N GLY A 57 10.31 4.72 -13.64
CA GLY A 57 11.64 5.31 -13.45
C GLY A 57 11.76 6.26 -12.26
N GLU A 58 10.66 6.62 -11.59
CA GLU A 58 10.66 7.54 -10.44
C GLU A 58 10.13 6.88 -9.14
N PRO A 59 10.63 5.71 -8.71
CA PRO A 59 9.99 4.94 -7.64
C PRO A 59 9.96 5.67 -6.30
N ILE A 60 11.08 6.31 -5.90
CA ILE A 60 11.16 7.02 -4.61
C ILE A 60 10.19 8.20 -4.59
N LYS A 61 10.19 9.00 -5.66
CA LYS A 61 9.32 10.17 -5.77
C LYS A 61 7.85 9.78 -5.78
N SER A 62 7.52 8.64 -6.40
CA SER A 62 6.16 8.11 -6.43
C SER A 62 5.63 7.80 -5.02
N TYR A 63 6.43 7.18 -4.14
CA TYR A 63 6.03 6.95 -2.73
C TYR A 63 5.98 8.22 -1.87
N LEU A 64 6.49 9.34 -2.38
CA LEU A 64 6.46 10.66 -1.73
C LEU A 64 5.43 11.60 -2.38
N ASP A 65 4.68 11.11 -3.36
CA ASP A 65 3.64 11.88 -4.07
C ASP A 65 2.34 11.83 -3.25
N ILE A 66 2.10 12.89 -2.49
CA ILE A 66 0.95 12.99 -1.57
C ILE A 66 -0.36 12.92 -2.35
N ASP A 67 -0.47 13.66 -3.44
CA ASP A 67 -1.71 13.76 -4.21
C ASP A 67 -2.05 12.40 -4.83
N ALA A 68 -1.07 11.70 -5.41
CA ALA A 68 -1.27 10.38 -5.99
C ALA A 68 -1.60 9.27 -4.96
N ILE A 69 -1.28 9.47 -3.68
CA ILE A 69 -1.61 8.54 -2.59
C ILE A 69 -3.03 8.79 -2.06
N ILE A 70 -3.53 10.03 -2.17
CA ILE A 70 -4.85 10.44 -1.67
C ILE A 70 -5.96 10.24 -2.72
N ASP A 71 -5.66 10.35 -4.01
CA ASP A 71 -6.59 10.11 -5.13
C ASP A 71 -7.15 8.68 -5.16
#